data_AF-A0A2V9CF88-F1
#
_entry.id   AF-A0A2V9CF88-F1
#
_cell.length_a   1.000
_cell.length_b   1.000
_cell.length_c   1.000
_cell.angle_alpha   90.00
_cell.angle_beta   90.00
_cell.angle_gamma   90.00
#
_symmetry.space_group_name_H-M   'P 1'
#
loop_
_entity.id
_entity.type
_entity.pdbx_description
1 polymer ?
#
loop_
_entity_poly.entity_id
_entity_poly.type
_entity_poly.pdbx_seq_one_letter_code
_entity_poly.pdbx_strand_id
1 'polypeptide(L)'
;MRLLSLVFFIPLLASVLRAQVPDNSPEDAIRDALDQKSDFYGRGIMDKQLSRMGDAAAVAITKVIAGKKIDQVIIDRLLVILKTAFSAPRIVESDRKPRAALFILQLVERLTSSSEQRGRILELRRELEQLKPA
;
A
#
# COMPACT_ATOMS: atom_id res chain seq x y z
N MET A 1 31.73 -16.88 -46.77
CA MET A 1 30.30 -16.62 -46.51
C MET A 1 29.77 -17.86 -45.79
N ARG A 2 29.28 -17.86 -44.55
CA ARG A 2 28.41 -16.91 -43.84
C ARG A 2 28.69 -17.05 -42.34
N LEU A 3 29.11 -15.96 -41.71
CA LEU A 3 29.09 -15.73 -40.26
C LEU A 3 28.30 -14.42 -40.08
N LEU A 4 27.65 -14.24 -38.93
CA LEU A 4 26.56 -13.27 -38.65
C LEU A 4 25.21 -13.79 -39.17
N SER A 5 24.18 -14.01 -38.35
CA SER A 5 23.56 -12.99 -37.50
C SER A 5 22.55 -13.68 -36.58
N LEU A 6 22.89 -14.07 -35.36
CA LEU A 6 21.85 -14.52 -34.41
C LEU A 6 22.26 -14.41 -32.94
N VAL A 7 22.93 -13.33 -32.54
CA VAL A 7 23.26 -13.09 -31.12
C VAL A 7 23.03 -11.62 -30.75
N PHE A 8 21.96 -11.01 -31.26
CA PHE A 8 21.62 -9.60 -30.98
C PHE A 8 20.16 -9.39 -30.58
N PHE A 9 19.47 -10.42 -30.07
CA PHE A 9 18.09 -10.29 -29.60
C PHE A 9 17.84 -10.73 -28.15
N ILE A 10 18.88 -11.04 -27.39
CA ILE A 10 18.74 -11.50 -26.00
C ILE A 10 19.15 -10.45 -24.94
N PRO A 11 20.01 -9.43 -25.16
CA PRO A 11 20.32 -8.51 -24.06
C PRO A 11 19.25 -7.42 -23.85
N LEU A 12 18.29 -7.23 -24.77
CA LEU A 12 17.26 -6.19 -24.64
C LEU A 12 16.13 -6.56 -23.68
N LEU A 13 15.85 -7.85 -23.44
CA LEU A 13 14.82 -8.27 -22.49
C LEU A 13 15.23 -8.10 -21.02
N ALA A 14 16.54 -8.19 -20.71
CA ALA A 14 17.02 -8.01 -19.34
C ALA A 14 16.89 -6.55 -18.86
N SER A 15 17.02 -5.58 -19.76
CA SER A 15 16.88 -4.16 -19.44
C SER A 15 15.42 -3.75 -19.19
N VAL A 16 14.45 -4.41 -19.83
CA VAL A 16 13.02 -4.13 -19.60
C VAL A 16 12.55 -4.66 -18.24
N LEU A 17 13.09 -5.80 -17.78
CA LEU A 17 12.77 -6.36 -16.47
C LEU A 17 13.37 -5.58 -15.29
N ARG A 18 14.52 -4.91 -15.49
CA ARG A 18 15.14 -4.05 -14.47
C ARG A 18 14.50 -2.66 -14.33
N ALA A 19 13.63 -2.27 -15.27
CA ALA A 19 12.95 -0.98 -15.23
C ALA A 19 11.62 -1.00 -14.46
N GLN A 20 11.19 -2.14 -13.91
CA GLN A 20 9.85 -2.30 -13.30
C GLN A 20 9.82 -2.71 -11.83
N VAL A 21 10.96 -2.73 -11.14
CA VAL A 21 10.97 -2.85 -9.68
C VAL A 21 11.27 -1.45 -9.14
N PRO A 22 10.26 -0.69 -8.69
CA PRO A 22 10.57 0.51 -7.96
C PRO A 22 11.27 0.05 -6.66
N ASP A 23 12.49 0.52 -6.47
CA ASP A 23 13.43 0.14 -5.39
C ASP A 23 13.00 0.72 -4.01
N ASN A 24 11.73 1.07 -3.88
CA ASN A 24 11.16 1.70 -2.70
C ASN A 24 10.51 0.62 -1.82
N SER A 25 10.99 0.51 -0.59
CA SER A 25 10.44 -0.41 0.40
C SER A 25 8.95 -0.11 0.64
N PRO A 26 8.15 -1.08 1.10
CA PRO A 26 6.78 -0.82 1.58
C PRO A 26 6.71 0.40 2.51
N GLU A 27 7.71 0.57 3.37
CA GLU A 27 7.84 1.69 4.30
C GLU A 27 8.03 3.03 3.58
N ASP A 28 8.75 3.07 2.48
CA ASP A 28 8.94 4.31 1.69
C ASP A 28 7.65 4.70 0.98
N ALA A 29 6.92 3.74 0.38
CA ALA A 29 5.61 4.01 -0.19
C ALA A 29 4.61 4.54 0.86
N ILE A 30 4.66 4.02 2.09
CA ILE A 30 3.84 4.53 3.20
C ILE A 30 4.32 5.91 3.69
N ARG A 31 5.63 6.16 3.77
CA ARG A 31 6.17 7.48 4.15
C ARG A 31 5.74 8.54 3.15
N ASP A 32 5.87 8.26 1.86
CA ASP A 32 5.45 9.14 0.78
C ASP A 32 3.94 9.41 0.86
N ALA A 33 3.12 8.38 1.05
CA ALA A 33 1.67 8.52 1.21
C ALA A 33 1.26 9.29 2.49
N LEU A 34 2.11 9.29 3.52
CA LEU A 34 1.90 10.04 4.76
C LEU A 34 2.49 11.46 4.72
N ASP A 35 3.34 11.81 3.75
CA ASP A 35 3.89 13.16 3.65
C ASP A 35 2.84 14.15 3.14
N GLN A 36 2.80 15.33 3.75
CA GLN A 36 1.85 16.40 3.44
C GLN A 36 2.31 17.26 2.25
N LYS A 37 3.60 17.20 1.92
CA LYS A 37 4.22 17.95 0.81
C LYS A 37 4.31 17.18 -0.50
N SER A 38 4.04 15.87 -0.51
CA SER A 38 3.99 15.13 -1.76
C SER A 38 2.74 15.59 -2.50
N ASP A 39 2.90 16.61 -3.34
CA ASP A 39 1.97 16.79 -4.44
C ASP A 39 1.86 15.43 -5.12
N PHE A 40 0.62 15.05 -5.30
CA PHE A 40 0.15 13.74 -5.69
C PHE A 40 0.51 13.43 -7.17
N TYR A 41 1.71 13.78 -7.62
CA TYR A 41 2.26 13.59 -8.97
C TYR A 41 2.70 12.14 -9.23
N GLY A 42 2.76 11.28 -8.21
CA GLY A 42 3.04 9.84 -8.31
C GLY A 42 1.80 8.93 -8.27
N ARG A 43 0.59 9.50 -8.27
CA ARG A 43 -0.71 8.84 -7.98
C ARG A 43 -0.84 7.45 -8.59
N GLY A 44 -0.69 7.33 -9.90
CA GLY A 44 -0.90 6.08 -10.60
C GLY A 44 0.13 4.97 -10.30
N ILE A 45 1.37 5.30 -9.94
CA ILE A 45 2.40 4.30 -9.61
C ILE A 45 2.28 3.91 -8.12
N MET A 46 2.13 4.90 -7.24
CA MET A 46 1.96 4.66 -5.81
C MET A 46 0.65 3.92 -5.52
N ASP A 47 -0.45 4.25 -6.22
CA ASP A 47 -1.73 3.53 -6.09
C ASP A 47 -1.62 2.07 -6.58
N LYS A 48 -0.84 1.82 -7.65
CA LYS A 48 -0.60 0.46 -8.15
C LYS A 48 0.25 -0.36 -7.18
N GLN A 49 1.28 0.24 -6.61
CA GLN A 49 2.13 -0.43 -5.63
C GLN A 49 1.32 -0.71 -4.36
N LEU A 50 0.66 0.33 -3.82
CA LEU A 50 -0.11 0.24 -2.60
C LEU A 50 -1.26 -0.76 -2.72
N SER A 51 -2.04 -0.71 -3.80
CA SER A 51 -3.20 -1.60 -4.01
C SER A 51 -2.86 -3.09 -4.12
N ARG A 52 -1.58 -3.43 -4.32
CA ARG A 52 -1.08 -4.80 -4.36
C ARG A 52 -0.53 -5.28 -3.01
N MET A 53 -0.39 -4.39 -2.02
CA MET A 53 0.27 -4.71 -0.75
C MET A 53 -0.59 -5.51 0.21
N GLY A 54 -1.90 -5.24 0.30
CA GLY A 54 -2.76 -5.90 1.30
C GLY A 54 -2.27 -5.64 2.73
N ASP A 55 -2.16 -6.69 3.56
CA ASP A 55 -1.81 -6.54 4.98
C ASP A 55 -0.34 -6.11 5.20
N ALA A 56 0.53 -6.26 4.20
CA ALA A 56 1.90 -5.75 4.26
C ALA A 56 1.93 -4.21 4.39
N ALA A 57 0.92 -3.51 3.84
CA ALA A 57 0.79 -2.06 4.04
C ALA A 57 0.53 -1.70 5.50
N ALA A 58 -0.29 -2.48 6.20
CA ALA A 58 -0.54 -2.29 7.62
C ALA A 58 0.71 -2.52 8.46
N VAL A 59 1.49 -3.55 8.14
CA VAL A 59 2.79 -3.77 8.81
C VAL A 59 3.73 -2.57 8.60
N ALA A 60 3.83 -2.07 7.37
CA ALA A 60 4.66 -0.90 7.06
C ALA A 60 4.18 0.37 7.77
N ILE A 61 2.85 0.62 7.81
CA ILE A 61 2.24 1.70 8.59
C ILE A 61 2.71 1.65 10.04
N THR A 62 2.60 0.48 10.67
CA THR A 62 2.95 0.31 12.09
C THR A 62 4.39 0.74 12.37
N LYS A 63 5.33 0.41 11.47
CA LYS A 63 6.73 0.82 11.57
C LYS A 63 6.91 2.32 11.34
N VAL A 64 6.22 2.90 10.36
CA VAL A 64 6.36 4.32 10.00
C VAL A 64 5.76 5.24 11.06
N ILE A 65 4.67 4.84 11.71
CA ILE A 65 4.01 5.64 12.76
C ILE A 65 4.53 5.35 14.17
N ALA A 66 5.40 4.34 14.34
CA ALA A 66 5.99 4.02 15.63
C ALA A 66 6.70 5.25 16.22
N GLY A 67 6.32 5.62 17.45
CA GLY A 67 6.88 6.79 18.14
C GLY A 67 6.40 8.15 17.61
N LYS A 68 5.49 8.20 16.63
CA LYS A 68 4.91 9.45 16.11
C LYS A 68 3.60 9.79 16.82
N LYS A 69 3.34 11.09 16.98
CA LYS A 69 2.02 11.56 17.40
C LYS A 69 1.03 11.35 16.26
N ILE A 70 -0.04 10.60 16.52
CA ILE A 70 -1.11 10.34 15.55
C ILE A 70 -2.19 11.41 15.77
N ASP A 71 -2.37 12.29 14.80
CA ASP A 71 -3.42 13.30 14.78
C ASP A 71 -4.53 12.95 13.78
N GLN A 72 -5.54 13.82 13.68
CA GLN A 72 -6.69 13.60 12.79
C GLN A 72 -6.27 13.48 11.32
N VAL A 73 -5.31 14.28 10.86
CA VAL A 73 -4.84 14.26 9.46
C VAL A 73 -4.14 12.95 9.15
N ILE A 74 -3.32 12.46 10.07
CA ILE A 74 -2.66 11.15 9.94
C ILE A 74 -3.72 10.05 9.91
N ILE A 75 -4.73 10.08 10.79
CA ILE A 75 -5.83 9.09 10.79
C ILE A 75 -6.51 9.06 9.42
N ASP A 76 -6.87 10.21 8.85
CA ASP A 76 -7.52 10.27 7.54
C ASP A 76 -6.66 9.63 6.44
N ARG A 77 -5.34 9.89 6.46
CA ARG A 77 -4.40 9.29 5.50
C ARG A 77 -4.28 7.78 5.69
N LEU A 78 -4.20 7.31 6.93
CA LEU A 78 -4.15 5.88 7.23
C LEU A 78 -5.38 5.15 6.68
N LEU A 79 -6.57 5.74 6.79
CA LEU A 79 -7.79 5.15 6.23
C LEU A 79 -7.74 5.07 4.70
N VAL A 80 -7.27 6.13 4.02
CA VAL A 80 -7.09 6.12 2.57
C VAL A 80 -6.08 5.06 2.16
N ILE A 81 -4.94 5.01 2.83
CA ILE A 81 -3.86 4.06 2.54
C ILE A 81 -4.35 2.62 2.69
N LEU A 82 -5.01 2.31 3.80
CA LEU A 82 -5.56 0.97 4.05
C LEU A 82 -6.63 0.62 3.00
N LYS A 83 -7.56 1.54 2.70
CA LYS A 83 -8.57 1.29 1.66
C LYS A 83 -7.93 0.99 0.31
N THR A 84 -6.93 1.79 -0.09
CA THR A 84 -6.19 1.56 -1.33
C THR A 84 -5.47 0.22 -1.29
N ALA A 85 -4.82 -0.13 -0.18
CA ALA A 85 -4.02 -1.36 -0.06
C ALA A 85 -4.81 -2.66 -0.27
N PHE A 86 -6.10 -2.63 0.04
CA PHE A 86 -7.01 -3.77 -0.14
C PHE A 86 -7.88 -3.66 -1.39
N SER A 87 -7.72 -2.62 -2.22
CA SER A 87 -8.60 -2.35 -3.37
C SER A 87 -8.38 -3.24 -4.60
N ALA A 88 -7.16 -3.78 -4.84
CA ALA A 88 -6.93 -4.55 -6.07
C ALA A 88 -7.60 -5.95 -6.03
N PRO A 89 -7.90 -6.56 -7.18
CA PRO A 89 -8.51 -7.89 -7.25
C PRO A 89 -7.65 -8.98 -6.58
N ARG A 90 -8.30 -10.01 -6.04
CA ARG A 90 -7.66 -11.15 -5.33
C ARG A 90 -6.68 -11.99 -6.16
N ILE A 91 -6.56 -11.71 -7.46
CA ILE A 91 -5.66 -12.41 -8.39
C ILE A 91 -4.18 -12.07 -8.09
N VAL A 92 -3.91 -11.04 -7.30
CA VAL A 92 -2.55 -10.63 -6.89
C VAL A 92 -2.08 -11.43 -5.66
N GLU A 93 -0.89 -12.05 -5.73
CA GLU A 93 -0.24 -12.92 -4.73
C GLU A 93 0.15 -12.25 -3.38
N SER A 94 -0.68 -11.37 -2.82
CA SER A 94 -0.45 -10.74 -1.51
C SER A 94 -1.29 -11.41 -0.43
N ASP A 95 -0.74 -11.50 0.80
CA ASP A 95 -1.53 -11.85 1.98
C ASP A 95 -2.60 -10.77 2.22
N ARG A 96 -3.81 -11.08 1.78
CA ARG A 96 -4.99 -10.22 1.84
C ARG A 96 -5.78 -10.39 3.14
N LYS A 97 -5.30 -11.21 4.08
CA LYS A 97 -5.94 -11.34 5.40
C LYS A 97 -5.62 -10.07 6.21
N PRO A 98 -6.61 -9.23 6.55
CA PRO A 98 -6.37 -7.90 7.11
C PRO A 98 -6.04 -7.94 8.62
N ARG A 99 -5.09 -8.77 9.05
CA ARG A 99 -4.79 -8.96 10.48
C ARG A 99 -4.19 -7.71 11.10
N ALA A 100 -3.10 -7.20 10.51
CA ALA A 100 -2.47 -5.97 10.96
C ALA A 100 -3.36 -4.76 10.66
N ALA A 101 -4.08 -4.77 9.53
CA ALA A 101 -5.00 -3.70 9.17
C ALA A 101 -6.12 -3.52 10.21
N LEU A 102 -6.76 -4.62 10.65
CA LEU A 102 -7.78 -4.57 11.70
C LEU A 102 -7.22 -4.07 13.04
N PHE A 103 -5.99 -4.46 13.39
CA PHE A 103 -5.32 -3.93 14.57
C PHE A 103 -5.11 -2.42 14.50
N ILE A 104 -4.67 -1.90 13.34
CA ILE A 104 -4.51 -0.45 13.13
C ILE A 104 -5.85 0.26 13.24
N LEU A 105 -6.92 -0.28 12.64
CA LEU A 105 -8.26 0.30 12.76
C LEU A 105 -8.72 0.36 14.21
N GLN A 106 -8.44 -0.66 15.01
CA GLN A 106 -8.71 -0.64 16.44
C GLN A 106 -7.88 0.41 17.19
N LEU A 107 -6.60 0.56 16.84
CA LEU A 107 -5.73 1.58 17.42
C LEU A 107 -6.26 2.99 17.12
N VAL A 108 -6.52 3.32 15.86
CA VAL A 108 -6.98 4.66 15.47
C VAL A 108 -8.40 4.97 15.95
N GLU A 109 -9.26 3.96 16.16
CA GLU A 109 -10.56 4.14 16.79
C GLU A 109 -10.45 4.64 18.23
N ARG A 110 -9.47 4.13 18.99
CA ARG A 110 -9.21 4.58 20.37
C ARG A 110 -8.59 5.98 20.42
N LEU A 111 -7.84 6.35 19.39
CA LEU A 111 -7.16 7.64 19.30
C LEU A 111 -8.05 8.74 18.72
N THR A 112 -9.10 8.39 17.96
CA THR A 112 -10.01 9.39 17.39
C THR A 112 -11.06 9.86 18.39
N SER A 113 -11.26 11.18 18.42
CA SER A 113 -12.40 11.82 19.08
C SER A 113 -13.47 12.30 18.09
N SER A 114 -13.21 12.18 16.78
CA SER A 114 -14.14 12.61 15.74
C SER A 114 -15.19 11.52 15.47
N SER A 115 -16.46 11.87 15.57
CA SER A 115 -17.58 10.97 15.23
C SER A 115 -17.55 10.58 13.74
N GLU A 116 -17.15 11.50 12.87
CA GLU A 116 -17.04 11.28 11.44
C GLU A 116 -15.93 10.26 11.12
N GLN A 117 -14.73 10.46 11.69
CA GLN A 117 -13.62 9.51 11.51
C GLN A 117 -13.97 8.13 12.06
N ARG A 118 -14.66 8.08 13.21
CA ARG A 118 -15.15 6.82 13.77
C ARG A 118 -16.11 6.10 12.82
N GLY A 119 -17.00 6.83 12.15
CA GLY A 119 -17.87 6.28 11.10
C GLY A 119 -17.07 5.61 9.98
N ARG A 120 -16.08 6.33 9.42
CA ARG A 120 -15.20 5.81 8.36
C ARG A 120 -14.36 4.61 8.80
N ILE A 121 -13.88 4.59 10.04
CA ILE A 121 -13.15 3.46 10.63
C ILE A 121 -14.03 2.21 10.70
N LEU A 122 -15.27 2.35 11.17
CA LEU A 122 -16.20 1.23 11.30
C LEU A 122 -16.62 0.67 9.94
N GLU A 123 -16.84 1.54 8.95
CA GLU A 123 -17.12 1.14 7.57
C GLU A 123 -15.97 0.31 6.99
N LEU A 124 -14.75 0.85 7.02
CA LEU A 124 -13.58 0.14 6.49
C LEU A 124 -13.32 -1.17 7.24
N ARG A 125 -13.54 -1.22 8.56
CA ARG A 125 -13.44 -2.46 9.33
C ARG A 125 -14.38 -3.54 8.79
N ARG A 126 -15.65 -3.20 8.54
CA ARG A 126 -16.63 -4.15 7.99
C ARG A 126 -16.24 -4.63 6.61
N GLU A 127 -15.77 -3.73 5.74
CA GLU A 127 -15.27 -4.09 4.40
C GLU A 127 -14.13 -5.13 4.51
N LEU A 128 -13.17 -4.89 5.40
CA LEU A 128 -12.02 -5.77 5.59
C LEU A 128 -12.41 -7.12 6.24
N GLU A 129 -13.31 -7.13 7.21
CA GLU A 129 -13.82 -8.37 7.83
C GLU A 129 -14.56 -9.27 6.83
N GLN A 130 -15.22 -8.67 5.83
CA GLN A 130 -15.91 -9.39 4.76
C GLN A 130 -14.97 -9.98 3.70
N LEU A 131 -13.66 -9.69 3.76
CA LEU A 131 -12.66 -10.35 2.93
C LEU A 131 -12.52 -11.82 3.36
N LYS A 132 -13.41 -12.69 2.84
CA LYS A 132 -13.36 -14.14 3.06
C LYS A 132 -12.00 -14.72 2.67
N PRO A 133 -11.44 -15.71 3.38
CA PRO A 133 -10.33 -16.50 2.87
C PRO A 133 -10.77 -17.23 1.59
N ALA A 134 -9.90 -17.28 0.58
CA ALA A 134 -10.03 -18.23 -0.52
C ALA A 134 -9.73 -19.65 -0.01
#